data_AF-E0WSU7-F1
#
_entry.id   AF-E0WSU7-F1
#
_cell.length_a   1.000
_cell.length_b   1.000
_cell.length_c   1.000
_cell.angle_alpha   90.00
_cell.angle_beta   90.00
_cell.angle_gamma   90.00
#
_symmetry.space_group_name_H-M   'P 1'
#
loop_
_entity.id
_entity.type
_entity.pdbx_description
1 polymer ?
#
loop_
_entity_poly.entity_id
_entity_poly.type
_entity_poly.pdbx_seq_one_letter_code
_entity_poly.pdbx_strand_id
1 'polypeptide(L)'
;MILNVKEEGLEARLIALMKAKGIDDYFFLDQSFPFLVKWAAAGEHRCAVRVSEFESIETALTLAGKVDWVWVDCFTYFPLRHIDAQRLKQAGFKLCLVSPELQGRNAENEVPTLIQLLHKRHIQADAVCTKCPKLWEQLAELV
;
A
#
# COMPACT_ATOMS: atom_id res chain seq x y z
N MET A 1 3.43 -9.83 -4.39
CA MET A 1 2.38 -10.49 -3.54
C MET A 1 2.16 -9.72 -2.22
N ILE A 2 1.00 -9.83 -1.56
CA ILE A 2 0.72 -9.13 -0.29
C ILE A 2 0.52 -10.16 0.84
N LEU A 3 1.25 -10.01 1.95
CA LEU A 3 1.13 -10.85 3.15
C LEU A 3 0.42 -10.09 4.27
N ASN A 4 -0.90 -10.20 4.32
CA ASN A 4 -1.70 -9.70 5.43
C ASN A 4 -1.71 -10.75 6.55
N VAL A 5 -0.90 -10.55 7.59
CA VAL A 5 -0.72 -11.51 8.68
C VAL A 5 -1.72 -11.20 9.80
N LYS A 6 -2.51 -12.19 10.23
CA LYS A 6 -3.57 -12.00 11.25
C LYS A 6 -3.11 -12.22 12.69
N GLU A 7 -1.84 -12.57 12.88
CA GLU A 7 -1.20 -12.80 14.18
C GLU A 7 0.23 -12.24 14.15
N GLU A 8 0.69 -11.67 15.26
CA GLU A 8 2.03 -11.11 15.37
C GLU A 8 3.11 -12.19 15.58
N GLY A 9 4.34 -11.94 15.13
CA GLY A 9 5.49 -12.83 15.38
C GLY A 9 5.64 -13.98 14.39
N LEU A 10 4.72 -14.15 13.45
CA LEU A 10 4.84 -15.14 12.38
C LEU A 10 5.82 -14.71 11.25
N GLU A 11 6.24 -13.44 11.20
CA GLU A 11 6.95 -12.92 10.03
C GLU A 11 8.30 -13.61 9.80
N ALA A 12 9.03 -13.98 10.86
CA ALA A 12 10.28 -14.74 10.75
C ALA A 12 10.10 -16.07 9.99
N ARG A 13 9.01 -16.78 10.30
CA ARG A 13 8.63 -18.05 9.66
C ARG A 13 8.13 -17.82 8.24
N LEU A 14 7.41 -16.73 8.00
CA LEU A 14 6.92 -16.36 6.68
C LEU A 14 8.07 -15.95 5.75
N ILE A 15 9.03 -15.12 6.19
CA ILE A 15 10.24 -14.75 5.43
C ILE A 15 11.03 -16.00 5.04
N ALA A 16 11.26 -16.90 6.00
CA ALA A 16 11.94 -18.17 5.74
C ALA A 16 11.18 -19.05 4.72
N LEU A 17 9.84 -19.10 4.80
CA LEU A 17 9.00 -19.83 3.85
C LEU A 17 9.02 -19.21 2.45
N MET A 18 8.90 -17.89 2.33
CA MET A 18 8.95 -17.19 1.04
C MET A 18 10.29 -17.41 0.35
N LYS A 19 11.40 -17.27 1.09
CA LYS A 19 12.75 -17.58 0.60
C LYS A 19 12.88 -19.04 0.17
N ALA A 20 12.38 -20.00 0.96
CA ALA A 20 12.38 -21.42 0.61
C ALA A 20 11.50 -21.78 -0.60
N LYS A 21 10.62 -20.86 -1.03
CA LYS A 21 9.79 -20.97 -2.24
C LYS A 21 10.29 -20.11 -3.42
N GLY A 22 11.37 -19.35 -3.24
CA GLY A 22 11.88 -18.43 -4.27
C GLY A 22 10.93 -17.26 -4.56
N ILE A 23 10.14 -16.83 -3.57
CA ILE A 23 9.18 -15.74 -3.70
C ILE A 23 9.79 -14.50 -3.03
N ASP A 24 10.36 -13.61 -3.83
CA ASP A 24 11.00 -12.38 -3.32
C ASP A 24 10.15 -11.12 -3.51
N ASP A 25 9.27 -11.09 -4.52
CA ASP A 25 8.28 -10.02 -4.72
C ASP A 25 7.06 -10.20 -3.78
N TYR A 26 7.22 -9.76 -2.54
CA TYR A 26 6.11 -9.59 -1.63
C TYR A 26 6.34 -8.43 -0.65
N PHE A 27 5.30 -8.04 0.07
CA PHE A 27 5.42 -7.20 1.26
C PHE A 27 4.40 -7.57 2.35
N PHE A 28 4.73 -7.27 3.59
CA PHE A 28 3.86 -7.42 4.76
C PHE A 28 2.89 -6.26 4.90
N LEU A 29 1.64 -6.58 5.22
CA LEU A 29 0.53 -5.65 5.44
C LEU A 29 -0.08 -5.87 6.84
N ASP A 30 -0.66 -4.81 7.40
CA ASP A 30 -1.38 -4.78 8.69
C ASP A 30 -0.54 -5.23 9.90
N GLN A 31 0.79 -5.16 9.81
CA GLN A 31 1.64 -5.26 10.99
C GLN A 31 1.33 -4.11 11.96
N SER A 32 1.27 -4.41 13.25
CA SER A 32 1.23 -3.35 14.27
C SER A 32 2.51 -2.52 14.20
N PHE A 33 2.41 -1.24 14.56
CA PHE A 33 3.55 -0.32 14.47
C PHE A 33 4.81 -0.82 15.23
N PRO A 34 4.71 -1.43 16.43
CA PRO A 34 5.87 -2.05 17.09
C PRO A 34 6.53 -3.17 16.28
N PHE A 35 5.74 -4.04 15.62
CA PHE A 35 6.28 -5.11 14.79
C PHE A 35 6.88 -4.61 13.48
N LEU A 36 6.24 -3.61 12.85
CA LEU A 36 6.80 -2.91 11.69
C LEU A 36 8.17 -2.31 12.03
N VAL A 37 8.29 -1.55 13.14
CA VAL A 37 9.56 -0.95 13.57
C VAL A 37 10.61 -2.02 13.90
N LYS A 38 10.22 -3.10 14.58
CA LYS A 38 11.10 -4.25 14.88
C LYS A 38 11.68 -4.89 13.61
N TRP A 39 10.85 -5.13 12.61
CA TRP A 39 11.26 -5.79 11.36
C TRP A 39 12.07 -4.86 10.45
N ALA A 40 11.70 -3.58 10.37
CA ALA A 40 12.48 -2.56 9.68
C ALA A 40 13.88 -2.38 10.31
N ALA A 41 13.99 -2.43 11.64
CA ALA A 41 15.27 -2.42 12.36
C ALA A 41 16.09 -3.71 12.16
N ALA A 42 15.45 -4.82 11.82
CA ALA A 42 16.09 -6.08 11.46
C ALA A 42 16.50 -6.15 9.97
N GLY A 43 16.27 -5.08 9.19
CA GLY A 43 16.60 -5.02 7.76
C GLY A 43 15.57 -5.66 6.82
N GLU A 44 14.38 -6.01 7.31
CA GLU A 44 13.27 -6.39 6.43
C GLU A 44 12.53 -5.12 5.97
N HIS A 45 12.84 -4.70 4.75
CA HIS A 45 12.27 -3.50 4.14
C HIS A 45 10.91 -3.75 3.47
N ARG A 46 10.55 -5.02 3.21
CA ARG A 46 9.30 -5.43 2.54
C ARG A 46 8.09 -5.36 3.50
N CYS A 47 7.86 -4.20 4.08
CA CYS A 47 6.76 -3.89 4.98
C CYS A 47 6.00 -2.66 4.47
N ALA A 48 4.70 -2.59 4.75
CA ALA A 48 3.88 -1.43 4.43
C ALA A 48 3.45 -0.67 5.69
N VAL A 49 3.73 0.64 5.72
CA VAL A 49 3.10 1.56 6.69
C VAL A 49 1.75 2.03 6.12
N ARG A 50 0.70 2.06 6.94
CA ARG A 50 -0.61 2.55 6.51
C ARG A 50 -0.69 4.07 6.53
N VAL A 51 -1.27 4.64 5.49
CA VAL A 51 -1.75 6.03 5.42
C VAL A 51 -3.23 5.99 5.07
N SER A 52 -4.05 6.74 5.79
CA SER A 52 -5.50 6.82 5.54
C SER A 52 -6.05 8.16 6.01
N GLU A 53 -7.37 8.30 6.09
CA GLU A 53 -8.06 9.39 6.77
C GLU A 53 -7.72 9.49 8.27
N PHE A 54 -7.21 8.41 8.87
CA PHE A 54 -6.84 8.31 10.29
C PHE A 54 -5.32 8.28 10.54
N GLU A 55 -4.50 7.88 9.56
CA GLU A 55 -3.04 7.79 9.69
C GLU A 55 -2.31 8.75 8.75
N SER A 56 -1.48 9.64 9.33
CA SER A 56 -0.80 10.71 8.60
C SER A 56 0.38 10.23 7.74
N ILE A 57 0.66 10.97 6.66
CA ILE A 57 1.89 10.79 5.88
C ILE A 57 3.18 11.10 6.67
N GLU A 58 3.12 11.94 7.70
CA GLU A 58 4.30 12.26 8.51
C GLU A 58 4.78 11.01 9.27
N THR A 59 3.85 10.21 9.78
CA THR A 59 4.13 8.89 10.37
C THR A 59 4.88 8.00 9.37
N ALA A 60 4.41 7.91 8.12
CA ALA A 60 5.08 7.15 7.08
C ALA A 60 6.49 7.70 6.78
N LEU A 61 6.66 9.02 6.67
CA LEU A 61 7.96 9.65 6.38
C LEU A 61 9.01 9.39 7.48
N THR A 62 8.64 9.15 8.74
CA THR A 62 9.62 8.72 9.79
C THR A 62 10.25 7.34 9.54
N LEU A 63 9.66 6.57 8.62
CA LEU A 63 10.08 5.22 8.21
C LEU A 63 10.72 5.20 6.81
N ALA A 64 10.97 6.38 6.20
CA ALA A 64 11.67 6.50 4.93
C ALA A 64 13.05 5.80 4.98
N GLY A 65 13.36 5.02 3.94
CA GLY A 65 14.57 4.19 3.89
C GLY A 65 14.61 3.02 4.89
N LYS A 66 13.53 2.78 5.65
CA LYS A 66 13.40 1.65 6.58
C LYS A 66 12.35 0.65 6.13
N VAL A 67 11.25 1.11 5.51
CA VAL A 67 10.27 0.25 4.83
C VAL A 67 10.00 0.77 3.42
N ASP A 68 9.67 -0.13 2.49
CA ASP A 68 9.55 0.16 1.07
C ASP A 68 8.15 0.63 0.65
N TRP A 69 7.10 0.23 1.38
CA TRP A 69 5.72 0.40 0.95
C TRP A 69 4.90 1.33 1.84
N VAL A 70 3.97 2.04 1.21
CA VAL A 70 2.84 2.70 1.86
C VAL A 70 1.55 2.03 1.38
N TRP A 71 0.74 1.58 2.34
CA TRP A 71 -0.62 1.10 2.11
C TRP A 71 -1.57 2.28 2.23
N VAL A 72 -2.16 2.71 1.10
CA VAL A 72 -3.01 3.90 1.02
C VAL A 72 -4.48 3.48 1.10
N ASP A 73 -5.05 3.58 2.29
CA ASP A 73 -6.41 3.14 2.57
C ASP A 73 -7.45 4.28 2.45
N CYS A 74 -8.64 3.95 1.97
CA CYS A 74 -9.62 4.88 1.40
C CYS A 74 -11.05 4.59 1.87
N PHE A 75 -11.27 4.60 3.19
CA PHE A 75 -12.55 4.27 3.83
C PHE A 75 -13.74 5.05 3.25
N THR A 76 -13.61 6.37 3.08
CA THR A 76 -14.64 7.26 2.53
C THR A 76 -14.13 8.12 1.37
N TYR A 77 -12.87 8.59 1.40
CA TYR A 77 -12.25 9.32 0.29
C TYR A 77 -10.74 9.03 0.14
N PHE A 78 -10.18 9.40 -1.01
CA PHE A 78 -8.76 9.17 -1.29
C PHE A 78 -7.88 10.19 -0.52
N PRO A 79 -7.02 9.73 0.42
CA PRO A 79 -6.41 10.60 1.42
C PRO A 79 -5.25 11.45 0.88
N LEU A 80 -4.56 11.02 -0.17
CA LEU A 80 -3.36 11.71 -0.66
C LEU A 80 -3.69 12.86 -1.63
N ARG A 81 -3.15 14.06 -1.35
CA ARG A 81 -3.01 15.14 -2.34
C ARG A 81 -1.76 14.89 -3.20
N HIS A 82 -1.64 15.61 -4.32
CA HIS A 82 -0.46 15.55 -5.20
C HIS A 82 0.86 15.70 -4.43
N ILE A 83 0.97 16.76 -3.60
CA ILE A 83 2.17 17.05 -2.82
C ILE A 83 2.50 15.94 -1.80
N ASP A 84 1.49 15.28 -1.25
CA ASP A 84 1.67 14.22 -0.25
C ASP A 84 2.21 12.95 -0.92
N ALA A 85 1.61 12.56 -2.05
CA ALA A 85 2.10 11.47 -2.87
C ALA A 85 3.53 11.74 -3.38
N GLN A 86 3.83 12.96 -3.84
CA GLN A 86 5.18 13.33 -4.26
C GLN A 86 6.20 13.20 -3.11
N ARG A 87 5.89 13.68 -1.90
CA ARG A 87 6.78 13.53 -0.74
C ARG A 87 7.06 12.06 -0.43
N LEU A 88 6.05 11.20 -0.51
CA LEU A 88 6.23 9.75 -0.30
C LEU A 88 7.10 9.12 -1.40
N LYS A 89 6.84 9.41 -2.69
CA LYS A 89 7.65 8.89 -3.81
C LYS A 89 9.10 9.39 -3.74
N GLN A 90 9.33 10.66 -3.39
CA GLN A 90 10.65 11.25 -3.21
C GLN A 90 11.42 10.66 -2.02
N ALA A 91 10.71 10.21 -0.98
CA ALA A 91 11.27 9.47 0.15
C ALA A 91 11.58 7.99 -0.17
N GLY A 92 11.35 7.54 -1.42
CA GLY A 92 11.64 6.19 -1.90
C GLY A 92 10.49 5.19 -1.81
N PHE A 93 9.31 5.60 -1.32
CA PHE A 93 8.20 4.67 -1.14
C PHE A 93 7.55 4.22 -2.44
N LYS A 94 7.06 2.97 -2.43
CA LYS A 94 6.07 2.42 -3.34
C LYS A 94 4.67 2.58 -2.73
N LEU A 95 3.69 2.98 -3.54
CA LEU A 95 2.31 3.18 -3.12
C LEU A 95 1.45 2.00 -3.57
N CYS A 96 0.87 1.27 -2.61
CA CYS A 96 -0.18 0.29 -2.87
C CYS A 96 -1.53 0.87 -2.45
N LEU A 97 -2.45 1.04 -3.39
CA LEU A 97 -3.77 1.62 -3.11
C LEU A 97 -4.79 0.54 -2.73
N VAL A 98 -5.68 0.87 -1.80
CA VAL A 98 -6.89 0.08 -1.52
C VAL A 98 -8.00 0.49 -2.48
N SER A 99 -8.50 -0.45 -3.27
CA SER A 99 -9.64 -0.21 -4.15
C SER A 99 -10.95 -0.06 -3.35
N PRO A 100 -11.84 0.88 -3.71
CA PRO A 100 -13.04 1.22 -2.92
C PRO A 100 -13.91 0.02 -2.48
N GLU A 101 -14.07 -1.01 -3.31
CA GLU A 101 -14.91 -2.17 -3.02
C GLU A 101 -14.39 -3.06 -1.87
N LEU A 102 -13.11 -2.92 -1.50
CA LEU A 102 -12.58 -3.55 -0.30
C LEU A 102 -13.14 -2.91 0.98
N GLN A 103 -13.58 -1.66 0.91
CA GLN A 103 -14.30 -0.93 1.96
C GLN A 103 -15.83 -0.98 1.78
N GLY A 104 -16.35 -1.90 0.94
CA GLY A 104 -17.79 -2.09 0.71
C GLY A 104 -18.45 -1.08 -0.23
N ARG A 105 -17.66 -0.26 -0.92
CA ARG A 105 -18.12 0.78 -1.86
C ARG A 105 -18.41 0.21 -3.25
N ASN A 106 -19.10 0.95 -4.12
CA ASN A 106 -19.48 0.46 -5.44
C ASN A 106 -18.30 0.56 -6.43
N ALA A 107 -17.77 -0.59 -6.87
CA ALA A 107 -16.61 -0.65 -7.77
C ALA A 107 -16.84 0.10 -9.10
N GLU A 108 -17.99 -0.15 -9.75
CA GLU A 108 -18.30 0.34 -11.10
C GLU A 108 -18.33 1.87 -11.19
N ASN A 109 -18.76 2.54 -10.12
CA ASN A 109 -18.83 4.01 -10.06
C ASN A 109 -17.57 4.63 -9.44
N GLU A 110 -16.99 4.00 -8.42
CA GLU A 110 -15.98 4.64 -7.57
C GLU A 110 -14.54 4.31 -7.98
N VAL A 111 -14.28 3.20 -8.68
CA VAL A 111 -12.98 2.94 -9.32
C VAL A 111 -12.69 3.93 -10.46
N PRO A 112 -13.59 4.19 -11.44
CA PRO A 112 -13.36 5.24 -12.44
C PRO A 112 -13.14 6.62 -11.81
N THR A 113 -13.92 6.94 -10.78
CA THR A 113 -13.80 8.22 -10.04
C THR A 113 -12.44 8.36 -9.39
N LEU A 114 -11.92 7.28 -8.78
CA LEU A 114 -10.59 7.24 -8.19
C LEU A 114 -9.48 7.35 -9.25
N ILE A 115 -9.58 6.63 -10.38
CA ILE A 115 -8.58 6.71 -11.46
C ILE A 115 -8.51 8.13 -12.05
N GLN A 116 -9.64 8.77 -12.32
CA GLN A 116 -9.69 10.17 -12.76
C GLN A 116 -9.06 11.12 -11.72
N LEU A 117 -9.29 10.86 -10.43
CA LEU A 117 -8.70 11.64 -9.34
C LEU A 117 -7.19 11.48 -9.25
N LEU A 118 -6.67 10.26 -9.43
CA LEU A 118 -5.24 9.95 -9.45
C LEU A 118 -4.55 10.67 -10.62
N HIS A 119 -5.10 10.57 -11.83
CA HIS A 119 -4.58 11.27 -13.01
C HIS A 119 -4.61 12.80 -12.83
N LYS A 120 -5.74 13.36 -12.39
CA LYS A 120 -5.87 14.81 -12.11
C LYS A 120 -4.91 15.31 -11.03
N ARG A 121 -4.54 14.45 -10.07
CA ARG A 121 -3.56 14.74 -9.02
C ARG A 121 -2.13 14.30 -9.41
N HIS A 122 -1.90 13.82 -10.63
CA HIS A 122 -0.61 13.23 -11.07
C HIS A 122 -0.02 12.25 -10.04
N ILE A 123 -0.84 11.33 -9.53
CA ILE A 123 -0.45 10.30 -8.55
C ILE A 123 -0.35 8.96 -9.27
N GLN A 124 0.87 8.44 -9.38
CA GLN A 124 1.13 7.10 -9.88
C GLN A 124 1.18 6.11 -8.71
N ALA A 125 0.36 5.06 -8.80
CA ALA A 125 0.43 3.90 -7.92
C ALA A 125 1.45 2.88 -8.43
N ASP A 126 2.08 2.14 -7.52
CA ASP A 126 2.96 1.02 -7.86
C ASP A 126 2.21 -0.33 -7.79
N ALA A 127 1.11 -0.38 -7.03
CA ALA A 127 0.19 -1.50 -6.98
C ALA A 127 -1.23 -1.07 -6.57
N VAL A 128 -2.23 -1.91 -6.83
CA VAL A 128 -3.59 -1.76 -6.31
C VAL A 128 -4.05 -3.10 -5.74
N CYS A 129 -4.59 -3.10 -4.53
CA CYS A 129 -5.32 -4.25 -3.99
C CYS A 129 -6.80 -4.11 -4.35
N THR A 130 -7.34 -5.08 -5.08
CA THR A 130 -8.72 -5.06 -5.60
C THR A 130 -9.27 -6.48 -5.76
N LYS A 131 -10.60 -6.63 -5.68
CA LYS A 131 -11.34 -7.82 -6.11
C LYS A 131 -11.73 -7.77 -7.60
N CYS A 132 -11.51 -6.63 -8.26
CA CYS A 132 -11.95 -6.32 -9.62
C CYS A 132 -10.75 -5.97 -10.54
N PRO A 133 -9.71 -6.80 -10.68
CA PRO A 133 -8.48 -6.45 -11.40
C PRO A 133 -8.73 -6.03 -12.85
N LYS A 134 -9.63 -6.73 -13.56
CA LYS A 134 -10.02 -6.38 -14.95
C LYS A 134 -10.57 -4.97 -15.11
N LEU A 135 -11.31 -4.46 -14.11
CA LEU A 135 -11.86 -3.11 -14.14
C LEU A 135 -10.74 -2.08 -14.03
N TRP A 136 -9.75 -2.34 -13.17
CA TRP A 136 -8.55 -1.50 -13.05
C TRP A 136 -7.68 -1.55 -14.30
N GLU A 137 -7.41 -2.73 -14.85
CA GLU A 137 -6.66 -2.92 -16.09
C GLU A 137 -7.29 -2.13 -17.25
N GLN A 138 -8.59 -2.32 -17.50
CA GLN A 138 -9.32 -1.65 -18.58
C GLN A 138 -9.36 -0.12 -18.44
N LEU A 139 -9.46 0.40 -17.21
CA LEU A 139 -9.57 1.84 -16.98
C LEU A 139 -8.20 2.53 -16.91
N ALA A 140 -7.15 1.83 -16.47
CA ALA A 140 -5.79 2.36 -16.43
C ALA A 140 -5.16 2.50 -17.82
N GLU A 141 -5.65 1.77 -18.83
CA GLU A 141 -5.26 1.96 -20.24
C GLU A 141 -5.88 3.21 -20.89
N LEU A 142 -6.90 3.82 -20.28
CA LEU A 142 -7.69 4.92 -20.85
C LEU A 142 -7.26 6.32 -20.35
N VAL A 143 -6.28 6.41 -19.44
CA VAL A 143 -5.96 7.62 -18.67
C VAL A 143 -4.45 7.79 -18.47
#